data_AF-A0A947CVQ5-F1
#
_entry.id   AF-A0A947CVQ5-F1
#
_cell.length_a   1.000
_cell.length_b   1.000
_cell.length_c   1.000
_cell.angle_alpha   90.00
_cell.angle_beta   90.00
_cell.angle_gamma   90.00
#
_symmetry.space_group_name_H-M   'P 1'
#
loop_
_entity.id
_entity.type
_entity.pdbx_description
1 polymer ?
#
loop_
_entity_poly.entity_id
_entity_poly.type
_entity_poly.pdbx_seq_one_letter_code
_entity_poly.pdbx_strand_id
1 'polypeptide(L)'
;MGQEVIARRLPKPVVGLLLVIEYLIIAVLAAVRASLLACGAFLLLVIIVDPRSGLGDLLIATASIGVGYLLFAPALWARWLFVPRGMWRLAWLATRVGTLPGTGSTGNPGLIAVGRAALSSRDRAGACSYLHAALRRAPMLDGGLLVAGATLALAQGRDAHARRLFETVFELDPKAVSRRAEHVAREWLVLDAAEGGDWQRAHELASSGRRTRLVRFVGAVAAIAVGESSRWPELWWLLAPNRRFNTRILERVRAHRERLARKQKPAPRATAAASEVASASAALRQYVEVMARADVDAGSVLSTIAGAEALDGDADLRHRARARSRALGIEDQADEAVRELQRAIRADLAELARDQQLPLDQVRDAGALGIEVAATLRDELMGEVEVAFDALADRVAADRKLPPVDELAEWAALVDSYRAAVGRGGDVRQLLWPHVHPIACDYGVWLHRSSRHRVSGNAVFRFLLDEAQLLEDVSAIELQQSNVDVGW
;
A
#
# COMPACT_ATOMS: atom_id res chain seq x y z
N MET A 1 -13.75 26.44 -0.40
CA MET A 1 -15.10 27.03 -0.22
C MET A 1 -15.70 27.72 -1.46
N GLY A 2 -14.98 27.92 -2.58
CA GLY A 2 -15.49 28.77 -3.69
C GLY A 2 -16.47 28.17 -4.71
N GLN A 3 -16.56 26.84 -4.88
CA GLN A 3 -17.47 26.24 -5.88
C GLN A 3 -18.75 25.62 -5.30
N GLU A 4 -18.82 25.36 -4.00
CA GLU A 4 -20.02 24.81 -3.35
C GLU A 4 -21.12 25.85 -3.09
N VAL A 5 -20.76 27.12 -2.86
CA VAL A 5 -21.73 28.21 -2.78
C VAL A 5 -22.38 28.49 -4.15
N ILE A 6 -21.64 28.23 -5.23
CA ILE A 6 -22.16 28.41 -6.60
C ILE A 6 -23.03 27.20 -6.99
N ALA A 7 -22.61 25.96 -6.73
CA ALA A 7 -23.37 24.78 -7.13
C ALA A 7 -24.68 24.56 -6.35
N ARG A 8 -24.79 25.04 -5.10
CA ARG A 8 -26.06 24.98 -4.34
C ARG A 8 -27.04 26.12 -4.66
N ARG A 9 -26.59 27.19 -5.33
CA ARG A 9 -27.44 28.32 -5.75
C ARG A 9 -27.83 28.29 -7.22
N LEU A 10 -27.17 27.47 -8.03
CA LEU A 10 -27.54 27.33 -9.42
C LEU A 10 -28.77 26.41 -9.54
N PRO A 11 -29.87 26.88 -10.16
CA PRO A 11 -31.04 26.04 -10.35
C PRO A 11 -30.65 24.82 -11.19
N LYS A 12 -31.21 23.64 -10.86
CA LYS A 12 -31.02 22.37 -11.60
C LYS A 12 -30.90 22.51 -13.13
N PRO A 13 -31.71 23.35 -13.83
CA PRO A 13 -31.53 23.60 -15.27
C PRO A 13 -30.15 24.12 -15.67
N VAL A 14 -29.46 24.92 -14.85
CA VAL A 14 -28.13 25.45 -15.17
C VAL A 14 -27.06 24.37 -15.10
N VAL A 15 -27.16 23.44 -14.15
CA VAL A 15 -26.26 22.28 -14.10
C VAL A 15 -26.46 21.40 -15.33
N GLY A 16 -27.71 21.19 -15.74
CA GLY A 16 -28.04 20.51 -16.99
C GLY A 16 -27.43 21.21 -18.20
N LEU A 17 -27.59 22.54 -18.30
CA LEU A 17 -27.02 23.34 -19.39
C LEU A 17 -25.49 23.27 -19.44
N LEU A 18 -24.81 23.35 -18.28
CA LEU A 18 -23.36 23.23 -18.21
C LEU A 18 -22.85 21.86 -18.67
N LEU A 19 -23.56 20.78 -18.30
CA LEU A 19 -23.23 19.43 -18.79
C LEU A 19 -23.45 19.28 -20.30
N VAL A 20 -24.51 19.91 -20.83
CA VAL A 20 -24.77 19.94 -22.29
C VAL A 20 -23.69 20.72 -23.02
N ILE A 21 -23.30 21.89 -22.53
CA ILE A 21 -22.21 22.70 -23.11
C ILE A 21 -20.89 21.92 -23.07
N GLU A 22 -20.58 21.27 -21.95
CA GLU A 22 -19.39 20.43 -21.82
C GLU A 22 -19.40 19.27 -22.84
N TYR A 23 -20.54 18.59 -22.99
CA TYR A 23 -20.70 17.52 -23.97
C TYR A 23 -20.54 18.02 -25.41
N LEU A 24 -21.12 19.19 -25.73
CA LEU A 24 -21.03 19.80 -27.05
C LEU A 24 -19.58 20.20 -27.38
N ILE A 25 -18.84 20.77 -26.42
CA ILE A 25 -17.42 21.10 -26.59
C ILE A 25 -16.61 19.82 -26.87
N ILE A 26 -16.83 18.76 -26.10
CA ILE A 26 -16.12 17.48 -26.31
C ILE A 26 -16.46 16.89 -27.69
N ALA A 27 -17.73 16.91 -28.09
CA ALA A 27 -18.18 16.39 -29.38
C ALA A 27 -17.58 17.19 -30.56
N VAL A 28 -17.58 18.52 -30.48
CA VAL A 28 -16.97 19.39 -31.49
C VAL A 28 -15.46 19.15 -31.59
N LEU A 29 -14.75 19.05 -30.46
CA LEU A 29 -13.31 18.77 -30.46
C LEU A 29 -13.00 17.38 -31.02
N ALA A 30 -13.83 16.37 -30.74
CA ALA A 30 -13.70 15.04 -31.32
C ALA A 30 -13.93 15.05 -32.83
N ALA A 31 -14.96 15.77 -33.30
CA ALA A 31 -15.26 15.91 -34.73
C ALA A 31 -14.12 16.64 -35.47
N VAL A 32 -13.64 17.77 -34.94
CA VAL A 32 -12.50 18.51 -35.50
C VAL A 32 -11.26 17.63 -35.58
N ARG A 33 -10.98 16.83 -34.55
CA ARG A 33 -9.86 15.88 -34.55
C ARG A 33 -10.02 14.82 -35.64
N ALA A 34 -11.22 14.24 -35.80
CA ALA A 34 -11.49 13.25 -36.84
C ALA A 34 -11.33 13.85 -38.24
N SER A 35 -11.87 15.05 -38.48
CA SER A 35 -11.73 15.77 -39.74
C SER A 35 -10.27 16.10 -40.08
N LEU A 36 -9.47 16.55 -39.10
CA LEU A 36 -8.06 16.84 -39.34
C LEU A 36 -7.23 15.59 -39.60
N LEU A 37 -7.52 14.48 -38.92
CA LEU A 37 -6.88 13.21 -39.22
C LEU A 37 -7.24 12.72 -40.62
N ALA A 38 -8.49 12.87 -41.04
CA ALA A 38 -8.95 12.53 -42.38
C ALA A 38 -8.28 13.44 -43.45
N CYS A 39 -8.24 14.75 -43.23
CA CYS A 39 -7.53 15.69 -44.11
C CYS A 39 -6.04 15.38 -44.20
N GLY A 40 -5.39 15.10 -43.06
CA GLY A 40 -3.98 14.73 -43.00
C GLY A 40 -3.69 13.44 -43.76
N ALA A 41 -4.50 12.40 -43.55
CA ALA A 41 -4.38 11.14 -44.26
C ALA A 41 -4.62 11.31 -45.77
N PHE A 42 -5.59 12.13 -46.16
CA PHE A 42 -5.87 12.46 -47.56
C PHE A 42 -4.69 13.20 -48.21
N LEU A 43 -4.13 14.21 -47.53
CA LEU A 43 -2.94 14.93 -48.00
C LEU A 43 -1.74 14.00 -48.19
N LEU A 44 -1.53 13.08 -47.24
CA LEU A 44 -0.45 12.09 -47.30
C LEU A 44 -0.66 11.11 -48.47
N LEU A 45 -1.91 10.70 -48.73
CA LEU A 45 -2.27 9.86 -49.87
C LEU A 45 -2.03 10.58 -51.20
N VAL A 46 -2.44 11.85 -51.32
CA VAL A 46 -2.22 12.66 -52.53
C VAL A 46 -0.74 12.79 -52.83
N ILE A 47 0.10 13.04 -51.81
CA ILE A 47 1.55 13.14 -51.97
C ILE A 47 2.15 11.80 -52.41
N ILE A 48 1.72 10.67 -51.84
CA ILE A 48 2.23 9.34 -52.23
C ILE A 48 1.88 8.99 -53.68
N VAL A 49 0.71 9.41 -54.17
CA VAL A 49 0.22 9.10 -55.52
C VAL A 49 0.83 10.02 -56.58
N ASP A 50 1.27 11.23 -56.24
CA ASP A 50 1.88 12.15 -57.20
C ASP A 50 3.40 11.90 -57.34
N PRO A 51 3.89 11.36 -58.48
CA PRO A 51 5.31 11.09 -58.70
C PRO A 51 6.16 12.37 -58.82
N ARG A 52 5.54 13.55 -58.89
CA ARG A 52 6.23 14.86 -58.92
C ARG A 52 6.44 15.46 -57.54
N SER A 53 5.84 14.90 -56.50
CA SER A 53 5.97 15.43 -55.15
C SER A 53 7.42 15.33 -54.66
N GLY A 54 7.99 16.47 -54.27
CA GLY A 54 9.35 16.52 -53.76
C GLY A 54 9.41 16.08 -52.30
N LEU A 55 10.60 15.73 -51.82
CA LEU A 55 10.85 15.39 -50.40
C LEU A 55 10.39 16.52 -49.44
N GLY A 56 10.39 17.78 -49.91
CA GLY A 56 9.87 18.93 -49.17
C GLY A 56 8.37 18.87 -48.88
N ASP A 57 7.54 18.45 -49.84
CA ASP A 57 6.08 18.38 -49.67
C ASP A 57 5.70 17.30 -48.66
N LEU A 58 6.42 16.16 -48.70
CA LEU A 58 6.27 15.09 -47.73
C LEU A 58 6.63 15.56 -46.30
N LEU A 59 7.70 16.35 -46.14
CA LEU A 59 8.09 16.90 -44.84
C LEU A 59 7.05 17.90 -44.31
N ILE A 60 6.52 18.78 -45.15
CA ILE A 60 5.48 19.75 -44.76
C ILE A 60 4.19 19.03 -44.34
N ALA A 61 3.75 18.03 -45.10
CA ALA A 61 2.57 17.26 -44.75
C ALA A 61 2.78 16.47 -43.44
N THR A 62 3.92 15.82 -43.28
CA THR A 62 4.26 15.10 -42.04
C THR A 62 4.34 16.04 -40.83
N ALA A 63 4.95 17.21 -41.00
CA ALA A 63 5.02 18.23 -39.95
C ALA A 63 3.62 18.76 -39.60
N SER A 64 2.76 19.00 -40.59
CA SER A 64 1.38 19.47 -40.40
C SER A 64 0.52 18.44 -39.68
N ILE A 65 0.64 17.15 -40.04
CA ILE A 65 -0.01 16.04 -39.34
C ILE A 65 0.52 15.92 -37.91
N GLY A 66 1.84 16.06 -37.72
CA GLY A 66 2.47 16.03 -36.39
C GLY A 66 2.00 17.16 -35.48
N VAL A 67 1.95 18.40 -36.00
CA VAL A 67 1.45 19.59 -35.30
C VAL A 67 -0.04 19.46 -35.01
N GLY A 68 -0.82 19.01 -35.98
CA GLY A 68 -2.23 18.67 -35.79
C GLY A 68 -2.39 17.63 -34.68
N TYR A 69 -1.70 16.51 -34.75
CA TYR A 69 -1.78 15.48 -33.71
C TYR A 69 -1.37 16.02 -32.33
N LEU A 70 -0.32 16.83 -32.24
CA LEU A 70 0.10 17.45 -30.98
C LEU A 70 -0.97 18.39 -30.43
N LEU A 71 -1.45 19.35 -31.23
CA LEU A 71 -2.51 20.28 -30.82
C LEU A 71 -3.79 19.55 -30.41
N PHE A 72 -4.10 18.43 -31.07
CA PHE A 72 -5.30 17.62 -30.86
C PHE A 72 -5.07 16.34 -30.04
N ALA A 73 -3.95 16.23 -29.33
CA ALA A 73 -3.71 15.24 -28.30
C ALA A 73 -3.67 15.86 -26.89
N PRO A 74 -4.82 16.35 -26.37
CA PRO A 74 -4.95 16.91 -25.01
C PRO A 74 -4.26 16.10 -23.91
N ALA A 75 -4.31 14.76 -24.01
CA ALA A 75 -3.66 13.87 -23.05
C ALA A 75 -2.12 14.02 -23.01
N LEU A 76 -1.48 14.35 -24.14
CA LEU A 76 -0.05 14.64 -24.18
C LEU A 76 0.26 15.97 -23.47
N TRP A 77 -0.54 17.02 -23.70
CA TRP A 77 -0.41 18.29 -22.96
C TRP A 77 -0.58 18.09 -21.46
N ALA A 78 -1.58 17.31 -21.04
CA ALA A 78 -1.75 16.94 -19.64
C ALA A 78 -0.47 16.32 -19.06
N ARG A 79 0.12 15.34 -19.76
CA ARG A 79 1.30 14.59 -19.30
C ARG A 79 2.57 15.43 -19.28
N TRP A 80 2.85 16.19 -20.33
CA TRP A 80 4.15 16.86 -20.54
C TRP A 80 4.17 18.30 -20.05
N LEU A 81 3.01 18.97 -19.99
CA LEU A 81 2.93 20.39 -19.68
C LEU A 81 2.18 20.65 -18.37
N PHE A 82 0.93 20.20 -18.27
CA PHE A 82 0.06 20.61 -17.17
C PHE A 82 0.35 19.90 -15.85
N VAL A 83 0.57 18.58 -15.87
CA VAL A 83 0.91 17.81 -14.66
C VAL A 83 2.27 18.23 -14.08
N PRO A 84 3.37 18.35 -14.86
CA PRO A 84 4.66 18.77 -14.30
C PRO A 84 4.63 20.19 -13.73
N ARG A 85 3.79 21.08 -14.28
CA ARG A 85 3.63 22.46 -13.80
C ARG A 85 2.57 22.64 -12.72
N GLY A 86 1.95 21.54 -12.28
CA GLY A 86 0.92 21.57 -11.23
C GLY A 86 -0.37 22.31 -11.60
N MET A 87 -0.65 22.42 -12.91
CA MET A 87 -1.86 23.06 -13.45
C MET A 87 -3.03 22.08 -13.47
N TRP A 88 -3.50 21.70 -12.28
CA TRP A 88 -4.43 20.57 -12.10
C TRP A 88 -5.76 20.71 -12.86
N ARG A 89 -6.32 21.94 -12.97
CA ARG A 89 -7.55 22.20 -13.74
C ARG A 89 -7.38 21.92 -15.23
N LEU A 90 -6.27 22.37 -15.81
CA LEU A 90 -5.97 22.12 -17.22
C LEU A 90 -5.61 20.65 -17.46
N ALA A 91 -4.89 20.02 -16.52
CA ALA A 91 -4.59 18.59 -16.59
C ALA A 91 -5.88 17.74 -16.61
N TRP A 92 -6.85 18.09 -15.76
CA TRP A 92 -8.17 17.46 -15.74
C TRP A 92 -8.90 17.65 -17.07
N LEU A 93 -9.07 18.90 -17.51
CA LEU A 93 -9.81 19.23 -18.73
C LEU A 93 -9.17 18.55 -19.94
N ALA A 94 -7.86 18.66 -20.09
CA ALA A 94 -7.14 18.08 -21.20
C ALA A 94 -7.21 16.54 -21.17
N THR A 95 -7.16 15.92 -20.00
CA THR A 95 -7.34 14.45 -19.93
C THR A 95 -8.77 14.05 -20.28
N ARG A 96 -9.77 14.81 -19.83
CA ARG A 96 -11.19 14.56 -20.09
C ARG A 96 -11.55 14.71 -21.57
N VAL A 97 -11.05 15.75 -22.24
CA VAL A 97 -11.20 15.94 -23.69
C VAL A 97 -10.44 14.86 -24.47
N GLY A 98 -9.27 14.46 -23.97
CA GLY A 98 -8.45 13.43 -24.61
C GLY A 98 -9.05 12.01 -24.54
N THR A 99 -9.95 11.76 -23.60
CA THR A 99 -10.65 10.48 -23.44
C THR A 99 -11.98 10.53 -24.18
N LEU A 100 -12.06 9.81 -25.30
CA LEU A 100 -13.31 9.73 -26.07
C LEU A 100 -14.40 9.07 -25.21
N PRO A 101 -15.59 9.69 -25.10
CA PRO A 101 -16.73 9.05 -24.46
C PRO A 101 -17.07 7.76 -25.22
N GLY A 102 -17.19 6.64 -24.51
CA GLY A 102 -17.54 5.34 -25.10
C GLY A 102 -16.42 4.30 -25.15
N THR A 103 -15.16 4.63 -24.86
CA THR A 103 -14.09 3.61 -24.81
C THR A 103 -14.12 2.71 -23.56
N GLY A 104 -15.24 2.69 -22.83
CA GLY A 104 -15.45 1.82 -21.66
C GLY A 104 -14.40 1.94 -20.56
N SER A 105 -13.59 3.01 -20.53
CA SER A 105 -12.47 3.09 -19.59
C SER A 105 -12.99 3.46 -18.20
N THR A 106 -13.21 2.44 -17.38
CA THR A 106 -13.51 2.45 -15.93
C THR A 106 -12.36 3.04 -15.09
N GLY A 107 -11.61 4.01 -15.60
CA GLY A 107 -10.30 4.37 -15.03
C GLY A 107 -10.15 5.82 -14.58
N ASN A 108 -11.22 6.62 -14.63
CA ASN A 108 -11.24 8.05 -14.28
C ASN A 108 -9.89 8.80 -14.50
N PRO A 109 -9.31 8.75 -15.71
CA PRO A 109 -7.93 9.18 -15.94
C PRO A 109 -7.69 10.67 -15.65
N GLY A 110 -8.76 11.48 -15.72
CA GLY A 110 -8.74 12.89 -15.33
C GLY A 110 -8.43 13.09 -13.85
N LEU A 111 -8.98 12.28 -12.96
CA LEU A 111 -8.71 12.39 -11.51
C LEU A 111 -7.31 11.93 -11.16
N ILE A 112 -6.80 10.89 -11.83
CA ILE A 112 -5.38 10.49 -11.73
C ILE A 112 -4.46 11.67 -12.13
N ALA A 113 -4.81 12.38 -13.22
CA ALA A 113 -4.03 13.53 -13.67
C ALA A 113 -4.07 14.70 -12.68
N VAL A 114 -5.24 14.98 -12.08
CA VAL A 114 -5.38 15.99 -11.01
C VAL A 114 -4.53 15.61 -9.81
N GLY A 115 -4.63 14.37 -9.33
CA GLY A 115 -3.85 13.84 -8.22
C GLY A 115 -2.35 14.04 -8.41
N ARG A 116 -1.84 13.65 -9.58
CA ARG A 116 -0.42 13.87 -9.93
C ARG A 116 -0.05 15.34 -10.02
N ALA A 117 -0.92 16.19 -10.58
CA ALA A 117 -0.67 17.62 -10.66
C ALA A 117 -0.73 18.31 -9.28
N ALA A 118 -1.50 17.78 -8.33
CA ALA A 118 -1.59 18.32 -6.97
C ALA A 118 -0.24 18.24 -6.24
N LEU A 119 0.55 17.19 -6.49
CA LEU A 119 1.88 17.01 -5.89
C LEU A 119 2.84 18.16 -6.26
N SER A 120 2.75 18.68 -7.47
CA SER A 120 3.60 19.77 -8.00
C SER A 120 2.91 21.14 -8.00
N SER A 121 1.66 21.24 -7.54
CA SER A 121 0.89 22.49 -7.61
C SER A 121 1.27 23.49 -6.53
N ARG A 122 1.32 24.77 -6.92
CA ARG A 122 1.36 25.90 -5.97
C ARG A 122 0.04 26.04 -5.20
N ASP A 123 -1.09 25.72 -5.84
CA ASP A 123 -2.42 25.67 -5.22
C ASP A 123 -2.76 24.24 -4.80
N ARG A 124 -1.91 23.67 -3.93
CA ARG A 124 -2.08 22.29 -3.45
C ARG A 124 -3.39 22.13 -2.67
N ALA A 125 -3.72 23.08 -1.80
CA ALA A 125 -4.95 23.04 -1.00
C ALA A 125 -6.22 23.02 -1.88
N GLY A 126 -6.27 23.85 -2.94
CA GLY A 126 -7.37 23.85 -3.90
C GLY A 126 -7.49 22.52 -4.65
N ALA A 127 -6.38 21.95 -5.09
CA ALA A 127 -6.35 20.65 -5.75
C ALA A 127 -6.83 19.51 -4.82
N CYS A 128 -6.36 19.49 -3.57
CA CYS A 128 -6.77 18.51 -2.56
C CYS A 128 -8.26 18.61 -2.24
N SER A 129 -8.78 19.83 -2.05
CA SER A 129 -10.21 20.06 -1.81
C SER A 129 -11.08 19.58 -2.98
N TYR A 130 -10.63 19.84 -4.22
CA TYR A 130 -11.31 19.35 -5.42
C TYR A 130 -11.31 17.81 -5.49
N LEU A 131 -10.15 17.17 -5.28
CA LEU A 131 -10.05 15.70 -5.29
C LEU A 131 -10.94 15.08 -4.22
N HIS A 132 -10.89 15.59 -2.99
CA HIS A 132 -11.72 15.08 -1.90
C HIS A 132 -13.22 15.16 -2.24
N ALA A 133 -13.68 16.30 -2.78
CA ALA A 133 -15.07 16.45 -3.22
C ALA A 133 -15.41 15.52 -4.39
N ALA A 134 -14.49 15.31 -5.34
CA ALA A 134 -14.69 14.42 -6.48
C ALA A 134 -14.81 12.94 -6.04
N LEU A 135 -13.93 12.48 -5.15
CA LEU A 135 -13.95 11.12 -4.61
C LEU A 135 -15.25 10.86 -3.83
N ARG A 136 -15.70 11.82 -3.02
CA ARG A 136 -16.98 11.74 -2.30
C ARG A 136 -18.21 11.72 -3.19
N ARG A 137 -18.12 12.17 -4.44
CA ARG A 137 -19.25 12.18 -5.40
C ARG A 137 -19.18 11.07 -6.44
N ALA A 138 -18.08 10.32 -6.48
CA ALA A 138 -17.89 9.28 -7.50
C ALA A 138 -19.00 8.21 -7.40
N PRO A 139 -19.70 7.90 -8.52
CA PRO A 139 -20.88 7.04 -8.50
C PRO A 139 -20.56 5.56 -8.25
N MET A 140 -19.35 5.14 -8.62
CA MET A 140 -18.83 3.79 -8.43
C MET A 140 -17.33 3.88 -8.21
N LEU A 141 -16.81 3.04 -7.32
CA LEU A 141 -15.37 2.90 -7.11
C LEU A 141 -14.71 2.21 -8.32
N ASP A 142 -13.51 2.66 -8.67
CA ASP A 142 -12.62 1.98 -9.61
C ASP A 142 -11.16 2.18 -9.21
N GLY A 143 -10.24 1.46 -9.87
CA GLY A 143 -8.80 1.59 -9.58
C GLY A 143 -8.26 3.00 -9.83
N GLY A 144 -8.86 3.79 -10.72
CA GLY A 144 -8.46 5.17 -10.97
C GLY A 144 -8.80 6.12 -9.81
N LEU A 145 -9.95 5.89 -9.16
CA LEU A 145 -10.36 6.60 -7.96
C LEU A 145 -9.48 6.25 -6.76
N LEU A 146 -9.09 4.97 -6.60
CA LEU A 146 -8.10 4.60 -5.58
C LEU A 146 -6.77 5.30 -5.79
N VAL A 147 -6.23 5.32 -7.02
CA VAL A 147 -5.00 6.06 -7.34
C VAL A 147 -5.15 7.57 -7.08
N ALA A 148 -6.32 8.15 -7.36
CA ALA A 148 -6.61 9.55 -7.04
C ALA A 148 -6.68 9.78 -5.52
N GLY A 149 -7.23 8.84 -4.75
CA GLY A 149 -7.22 8.85 -3.28
C GLY A 149 -5.81 8.73 -2.70
N ALA A 150 -5.00 7.82 -3.23
CA ALA A 150 -3.61 7.63 -2.82
C ALA A 150 -2.78 8.90 -3.09
N THR A 151 -2.93 9.51 -4.26
CA THR A 151 -2.24 10.78 -4.58
C THR A 151 -2.74 11.97 -3.76
N LEU A 152 -4.02 11.99 -3.36
CA LEU A 152 -4.54 12.96 -2.39
C LEU A 152 -3.87 12.77 -1.02
N ALA A 153 -3.72 11.53 -0.55
CA ALA A 153 -3.03 11.22 0.70
C ALA A 153 -1.56 11.65 0.68
N LEU A 154 -0.83 11.40 -0.42
CA LEU A 154 0.53 11.92 -0.61
C LEU A 154 0.59 13.45 -0.56
N ALA A 155 -0.34 14.13 -1.22
CA ALA A 155 -0.38 15.59 -1.22
C ALA A 155 -0.62 16.16 0.19
N GLN A 156 -1.17 15.36 1.10
CA GLN A 156 -1.39 15.70 2.50
C GLN A 156 -0.28 15.21 3.44
N GLY A 157 0.79 14.60 2.92
CA GLY A 157 1.89 14.05 3.72
C GLY A 157 1.55 12.76 4.48
N ARG A 158 0.53 12.02 4.02
CA ARG A 158 0.09 10.74 4.61
C ARG A 158 0.64 9.56 3.80
N ASP A 159 1.97 9.43 3.78
CA ASP A 159 2.66 8.51 2.86
C ASP A 159 2.34 7.03 3.10
N ALA A 160 2.26 6.59 4.35
CA ALA A 160 1.88 5.21 4.69
C ALA A 160 0.47 4.85 4.18
N HIS A 161 -0.48 5.76 4.35
CA HIS A 161 -1.85 5.58 3.87
C HIS A 161 -1.92 5.60 2.35
N ALA A 162 -1.13 6.46 1.68
CA ALA A 162 -1.03 6.45 0.23
C ALA A 162 -0.46 5.14 -0.30
N ARG A 163 0.61 4.64 0.31
CA ARG A 163 1.22 3.33 -0.01
C ARG A 163 0.16 2.23 0.05
N ARG A 164 -0.58 2.16 1.17
CA ARG A 164 -1.60 1.14 1.33
C ARG A 164 -2.69 1.23 0.26
N LEU A 165 -3.19 2.43 -0.03
CA LEU A 165 -4.17 2.64 -1.11
C LEU A 165 -3.65 2.23 -2.50
N PHE A 166 -2.36 2.41 -2.79
CA PHE A 166 -1.76 1.92 -4.02
C PHE A 166 -1.67 0.39 -4.05
N GLU A 167 -1.40 -0.26 -2.92
CA GLU A 167 -1.39 -1.72 -2.83
C GLU A 167 -2.78 -2.32 -3.02
N THR A 168 -3.81 -1.69 -2.44
CA THR A 168 -5.21 -2.11 -2.60
C THR A 168 -5.66 -2.11 -4.07
N VAL A 169 -5.03 -1.33 -4.96
CA VAL A 169 -5.32 -1.40 -6.41
C VAL A 169 -5.09 -2.80 -6.98
N PHE A 170 -4.15 -3.57 -6.44
CA PHE A 170 -3.85 -4.93 -6.90
C PHE A 170 -4.71 -6.00 -6.22
N GLU A 171 -5.41 -5.65 -5.15
CA GLU A 171 -6.36 -6.52 -4.44
C GLU A 171 -7.76 -6.47 -5.09
N LEU A 172 -8.03 -5.46 -5.93
CA LEU A 172 -9.27 -5.34 -6.68
C LEU A 172 -9.37 -6.36 -7.82
N ASP A 173 -10.61 -6.65 -8.24
CA ASP A 173 -10.86 -7.38 -9.48
C ASP A 173 -10.16 -6.68 -10.68
N PRO A 174 -9.46 -7.43 -11.54
CA PRO A 174 -8.80 -6.88 -12.73
C PRO A 174 -9.70 -6.06 -13.66
N LYS A 175 -11.02 -6.32 -13.69
CA LYS A 175 -12.01 -5.54 -14.46
C LYS A 175 -12.24 -4.14 -13.86
N ALA A 176 -12.01 -3.98 -12.56
CA ALA A 176 -12.04 -2.70 -11.82
C ALA A 176 -10.87 -1.80 -12.13
N VAL A 177 -9.77 -2.41 -12.54
CA VAL A 177 -8.48 -1.76 -12.55
C VAL A 177 -8.14 -1.41 -13.98
N SER A 178 -8.28 -0.13 -14.31
CA SER A 178 -7.76 0.35 -15.58
C SER A 178 -6.24 0.14 -15.64
N ARG A 179 -5.72 -0.22 -16.82
CA ARG A 179 -4.25 -0.38 -17.04
C ARG A 179 -3.44 0.83 -16.58
N ARG A 180 -4.03 2.03 -16.68
CA ARG A 180 -3.39 3.27 -16.24
C ARG A 180 -3.30 3.38 -14.73
N ALA A 181 -4.34 2.97 -14.00
CA ALA A 181 -4.32 2.91 -12.55
C ALA A 181 -3.25 1.92 -12.07
N GLU A 182 -3.26 0.69 -12.62
CA GLU A 182 -2.25 -0.34 -12.33
C GLU A 182 -0.83 0.19 -12.55
N HIS A 183 -0.57 0.81 -13.71
CA HIS A 183 0.75 1.37 -14.03
C HIS A 183 1.18 2.45 -13.03
N VAL A 184 0.29 3.38 -12.67
CA VAL A 184 0.62 4.47 -11.75
C VAL A 184 0.88 3.94 -10.34
N ALA A 185 0.03 3.03 -9.86
CA ALA A 185 0.22 2.39 -8.56
C ALA A 185 1.55 1.63 -8.50
N ARG A 186 1.83 0.80 -9.52
CA ARG A 186 3.07 0.01 -9.58
C ARG A 186 4.31 0.88 -9.70
N GLU A 187 4.28 1.89 -10.56
CA GLU A 187 5.40 2.85 -10.69
C GLU A 187 5.69 3.54 -9.37
N TRP A 188 4.65 3.93 -8.62
CA TRP A 188 4.83 4.58 -7.33
C TRP A 188 5.38 3.61 -6.27
N LEU A 189 4.79 2.44 -6.09
CA LEU A 189 5.22 1.47 -5.07
C LEU A 189 6.65 0.97 -5.29
N VAL A 190 7.02 0.71 -6.56
CA VAL A 190 8.38 0.28 -6.90
C VAL A 190 9.41 1.38 -6.61
N LEU A 191 9.06 2.64 -6.87
CA LEU A 191 9.93 3.77 -6.57
C LEU A 191 10.03 4.02 -5.06
N ASP A 192 8.92 3.93 -4.34
CA ASP A 192 8.86 4.13 -2.89
C ASP A 192 9.67 3.06 -2.15
N ALA A 193 9.53 1.78 -2.51
CA ALA A 193 10.36 0.69 -1.98
C ALA A 193 11.85 0.92 -2.28
N ALA A 194 12.19 1.33 -3.51
CA ALA A 194 13.57 1.63 -3.90
C ALA A 194 14.14 2.87 -3.18
N GLU A 195 13.31 3.86 -2.85
CA GLU A 195 13.72 5.04 -2.10
C GLU A 195 13.99 4.70 -0.62
N GLY A 196 13.16 3.84 -0.02
CA GLY A 196 13.35 3.29 1.32
C GLY A 196 14.49 2.27 1.44
N GLY A 197 15.04 1.80 0.31
CA GLY A 197 16.12 0.82 0.28
C GLY A 197 15.67 -0.64 0.41
N ASP A 198 14.36 -0.89 0.38
CA ASP A 198 13.78 -2.24 0.33
C ASP A 198 13.84 -2.78 -1.11
N TRP A 199 15.04 -3.21 -1.50
CA TRP A 199 15.30 -3.71 -2.84
C TRP A 199 14.60 -5.05 -3.11
N GLN A 200 14.33 -5.85 -2.08
CA GLN A 200 13.60 -7.10 -2.20
C GLN A 200 12.16 -6.83 -2.64
N ARG A 201 11.46 -5.96 -1.92
CA ARG A 201 10.09 -5.56 -2.27
C ARG A 201 10.02 -4.87 -3.62
N ALA A 202 10.97 -3.98 -3.94
CA ALA A 202 11.03 -3.34 -5.24
C ALA A 202 11.20 -4.36 -6.38
N HIS A 203 11.99 -5.42 -6.17
CA HIS A 203 12.17 -6.51 -7.12
C HIS A 203 10.88 -7.30 -7.33
N GLU A 204 10.20 -7.74 -6.26
CA GLU A 204 8.93 -8.48 -6.31
C GLU A 204 7.80 -7.70 -7.01
N LEU A 205 7.69 -6.40 -6.68
CA LEU A 205 6.72 -5.51 -7.32
C LEU A 205 7.04 -5.28 -8.80
N ALA A 206 8.33 -5.28 -9.18
CA ALA A 206 8.74 -5.12 -10.57
C ALA A 206 8.67 -6.42 -11.38
N SER A 207 8.78 -7.58 -10.72
CA SER A 207 8.71 -8.89 -11.38
C SER A 207 7.28 -9.33 -11.68
N SER A 208 6.30 -8.86 -10.90
CA SER A 208 4.88 -9.15 -11.11
C SER A 208 4.19 -8.21 -12.11
N GLY A 209 3.13 -8.71 -12.77
CA GLY A 209 2.20 -7.92 -13.57
C GLY A 209 2.78 -7.15 -14.77
N ARG A 210 2.09 -6.06 -15.15
CA ARG A 210 2.48 -5.25 -16.33
C ARG A 210 3.62 -4.30 -15.99
N ARG A 211 4.70 -4.38 -16.77
CA ARG A 211 5.92 -3.58 -16.52
C ARG A 211 6.02 -2.39 -17.46
N THR A 212 5.98 -1.18 -16.91
CA THR A 212 6.36 0.04 -17.65
C THR A 212 7.88 0.12 -17.81
N ARG A 213 8.38 1.03 -18.67
CA ARG A 213 9.84 1.23 -18.84
C ARG A 213 10.52 1.63 -17.53
N LEU A 214 9.83 2.39 -16.68
CA LEU A 214 10.32 2.77 -15.37
C LEU A 214 10.39 1.56 -14.43
N VAL A 215 9.32 0.77 -14.36
CA VAL A 215 9.29 -0.46 -13.53
C VAL A 215 10.36 -1.46 -13.99
N ARG A 216 10.59 -1.63 -15.29
CA ARG A 216 11.68 -2.47 -15.81
C ARG A 216 13.06 -1.97 -15.40
N PHE A 217 13.27 -0.66 -15.44
CA PHE A 217 14.53 -0.04 -14.98
C PHE A 217 14.75 -0.29 -13.49
N VAL A 218 13.79 0.06 -12.64
CA VAL A 218 13.94 -0.13 -11.19
C VAL A 218 14.03 -1.61 -10.82
N GLY A 219 13.27 -2.48 -11.47
CA GLY A 219 13.37 -3.94 -11.27
C GLY A 219 14.73 -4.51 -11.65
N ALA A 220 15.34 -4.03 -12.75
CA ALA A 220 16.69 -4.44 -13.12
C ALA A 220 17.73 -3.98 -12.08
N VAL A 221 17.54 -2.78 -11.52
CA VAL A 221 18.37 -2.23 -10.46
C VAL A 221 18.19 -3.00 -9.14
N ALA A 222 16.94 -3.30 -8.76
CA ALA A 222 16.59 -4.05 -7.57
C ALA A 222 17.11 -5.49 -7.61
N ALA A 223 17.01 -6.17 -8.76
CA ALA A 223 17.61 -7.49 -8.96
C ALA A 223 19.11 -7.52 -8.65
N ILE A 224 19.86 -6.51 -9.10
CA ILE A 224 21.30 -6.39 -8.80
C ILE A 224 21.55 -6.19 -7.30
N ALA A 225 20.73 -5.38 -6.64
CA ALA A 225 20.87 -5.11 -5.21
C ALA A 225 20.57 -6.35 -4.34
N VAL A 226 19.66 -7.22 -4.78
CA VAL A 226 19.35 -8.50 -4.13
C VAL A 226 20.39 -9.60 -4.47
N GLY A 227 21.34 -9.31 -5.38
CA GLY A 227 22.41 -10.24 -5.77
C GLY A 227 22.08 -11.11 -6.99
N GLU A 228 20.95 -10.87 -7.66
CA GLU A 228 20.61 -11.53 -8.92
C GLU A 228 21.35 -10.90 -10.11
N SER A 229 21.64 -11.71 -11.13
CA SER A 229 22.22 -11.20 -12.37
C SER A 229 21.16 -10.49 -13.22
N SER A 230 21.20 -9.16 -13.28
CA SER A 230 20.42 -8.40 -14.27
C SER A 230 21.28 -8.03 -15.48
N ARG A 231 20.82 -8.43 -16.67
CA ARG A 231 21.45 -8.02 -17.93
C ARG A 231 20.89 -6.65 -18.32
N TRP A 232 21.66 -5.61 -17.97
CA TRP A 232 21.69 -4.27 -18.60
C TRP A 232 20.74 -3.22 -17.96
N PRO A 233 20.94 -2.83 -16.68
CA PRO A 233 20.19 -1.73 -16.06
C PRO A 233 20.40 -0.39 -16.81
N GLU A 234 21.55 -0.17 -17.45
CA GLU A 234 21.84 1.02 -18.25
C GLU A 234 20.91 1.16 -19.47
N LEU A 235 20.59 0.04 -20.13
CA LEU A 235 19.68 0.04 -21.28
C LEU A 235 18.28 0.49 -20.84
N TRP A 236 17.78 -0.06 -19.73
CA TRP A 236 16.48 0.32 -19.21
C TRP A 236 16.45 1.75 -18.66
N TRP A 237 17.56 2.24 -18.08
CA TRP A 237 17.72 3.63 -17.69
C TRP A 237 17.59 4.59 -18.88
N LEU A 238 18.22 4.27 -20.02
CA LEU A 238 18.07 5.04 -21.26
C LEU A 238 16.61 5.05 -21.75
N LEU A 239 15.84 4.00 -21.51
CA LEU A 239 14.44 3.94 -21.96
C LEU A 239 13.45 4.53 -20.94
N ALA A 240 13.86 4.70 -19.68
CA ALA A 240 13.01 5.19 -18.61
C ALA A 240 12.71 6.71 -18.75
N PRO A 241 11.49 7.16 -18.37
CA PRO A 241 11.18 8.59 -18.26
C PRO A 241 11.99 9.24 -17.13
N ASN A 242 12.18 10.57 -17.18
CA ASN A 242 12.84 11.34 -16.13
C ASN A 242 14.26 10.85 -15.77
N ARG A 243 15.08 10.55 -16.79
CA ARG A 243 16.44 9.98 -16.63
C ARG A 243 17.30 10.69 -15.56
N ARG A 244 17.22 12.02 -15.48
CA ARG A 244 17.98 12.84 -14.50
C ARG A 244 17.61 12.56 -13.04
N PHE A 245 16.38 12.14 -12.77
CA PHE A 245 15.98 11.73 -11.43
C PHE A 245 16.48 10.31 -11.14
N ASN A 246 16.31 9.43 -12.14
CA ASN A 246 16.68 8.03 -12.05
C ASN A 246 18.19 7.77 -11.97
N THR A 247 19.05 8.72 -12.36
CA THR A 247 20.51 8.60 -12.18
C THR A 247 20.88 8.40 -10.72
N ARG A 248 20.19 9.06 -9.78
CA ARG A 248 20.44 8.89 -8.34
C ARG A 248 20.21 7.46 -7.86
N ILE A 249 19.16 6.81 -8.37
CA ILE A 249 18.84 5.41 -8.07
C ILE A 249 19.94 4.49 -8.62
N LEU A 250 20.36 4.73 -9.86
CA LEU A 250 21.44 3.95 -10.50
C LEU A 250 22.78 4.10 -9.75
N GLU A 251 23.13 5.31 -9.34
CA GLU A 251 24.35 5.61 -8.56
C GLU A 251 24.33 4.93 -7.19
N ARG A 252 23.19 4.98 -6.47
CA ARG A 252 23.04 4.29 -5.17
C ARG A 252 23.29 2.78 -5.29
N VAL A 253 22.76 2.13 -6.33
CA VAL A 253 22.95 0.69 -6.49
C VAL A 253 24.37 0.33 -6.95
N ARG A 254 25.02 1.16 -7.76
CA ARG A 254 26.45 0.99 -8.05
C ARG A 254 27.29 1.03 -6.78
N ALA A 255 27.05 2.02 -5.91
CA ALA A 255 27.72 2.11 -4.61
C ALA A 255 27.38 0.93 -3.70
N HIS A 256 26.13 0.45 -3.69
CA HIS A 256 25.72 -0.72 -2.91
C HIS A 256 26.43 -1.99 -3.38
N ARG A 257 26.53 -2.21 -4.70
CA ARG A 257 27.25 -3.34 -5.30
C ARG A 257 28.72 -3.35 -4.90
N GLU A 258 29.38 -2.19 -4.91
CA GLU A 258 30.76 -2.06 -4.43
C GLU A 258 30.91 -2.41 -2.95
N ARG A 259 29.92 -2.04 -2.11
CA ARG A 259 29.92 -2.39 -0.68
C ARG A 259 29.74 -3.89 -0.46
N LEU A 260 28.81 -4.53 -1.18
CA LEU A 260 28.61 -5.98 -1.11
C LEU A 260 29.88 -6.73 -1.54
N ALA A 261 30.54 -6.29 -2.62
CA ALA A 261 31.81 -6.85 -3.07
C ALA A 261 32.92 -6.73 -2.01
N ARG A 262 32.91 -5.66 -1.18
CA ARG A 262 33.85 -5.49 -0.05
C ARG A 262 33.47 -6.36 1.16
N LYS A 263 32.18 -6.53 1.46
CA LYS A 263 31.66 -7.31 2.60
C LYS A 263 31.81 -8.82 2.43
N GLN A 264 31.91 -9.33 1.21
CA GLN A 264 32.20 -10.76 0.96
C GLN A 264 33.62 -11.19 1.39
N LYS A 265 34.45 -10.28 1.96
CA LYS A 265 35.67 -10.66 2.68
C LYS A 265 35.27 -11.24 4.05
N PRO A 266 35.41 -12.56 4.29
CA PRO A 266 34.82 -13.22 5.45
C PRO A 266 35.42 -12.68 6.74
N ALA A 267 34.56 -12.20 7.64
CA ALA A 267 34.95 -11.89 9.01
C ALA A 267 35.14 -13.20 9.81
N PRO A 268 36.13 -13.27 10.70
CA PRO A 268 36.37 -14.44 11.53
C PRO A 268 35.15 -14.74 12.40
N ARG A 269 34.73 -16.01 12.37
CA ARG A 269 33.55 -16.56 13.03
C ARG A 269 33.75 -16.46 14.55
N ALA A 270 32.95 -15.66 15.23
CA ALA A 270 32.93 -15.63 16.69
C ALA A 270 32.37 -16.97 17.21
N THR A 271 33.18 -17.69 17.98
CA THR A 271 32.82 -18.93 18.66
C THR A 271 31.81 -18.66 19.76
N ALA A 272 30.69 -19.37 19.73
CA ALA A 272 29.66 -19.35 20.77
C ALA A 272 30.27 -19.74 22.12
N ALA A 273 30.24 -18.82 23.09
CA ALA A 273 30.60 -19.11 24.47
C ALA A 273 29.47 -19.95 25.09
N ALA A 274 29.85 -21.06 25.70
CA ALA A 274 28.95 -21.95 26.42
C ALA A 274 28.31 -21.21 27.61
N SER A 275 26.99 -21.34 27.73
CA SER A 275 26.17 -20.71 28.75
C SER A 275 26.53 -21.25 30.15
N GLU A 276 27.11 -20.39 30.97
CA GLU A 276 27.19 -20.55 32.42
C GLU A 276 25.76 -20.49 32.99
N VAL A 277 25.43 -21.35 33.95
CA VAL A 277 24.11 -21.37 34.62
C VAL A 277 23.80 -19.98 35.16
N ALA A 278 22.87 -19.27 34.52
CA ALA A 278 22.52 -17.90 34.89
C ALA A 278 21.82 -17.90 36.25
N SER A 279 22.35 -17.15 37.21
CA SER A 279 21.67 -16.89 38.49
C SER A 279 20.49 -15.93 38.30
N ALA A 280 19.46 -15.99 39.15
CA ALA A 280 18.33 -15.05 39.11
C ALA A 280 18.76 -13.57 39.14
N SER A 281 19.84 -13.25 39.86
CA SER A 281 20.42 -11.90 39.89
C SER A 281 21.10 -11.50 38.57
N ALA A 282 21.60 -12.44 37.77
CA ALA A 282 22.08 -12.17 36.41
C ALA A 282 20.90 -11.93 35.47
N ALA A 283 19.86 -12.76 35.55
CA ALA A 283 18.64 -12.63 34.75
C ALA A 283 17.94 -11.27 34.97
N LEU A 284 17.74 -10.85 36.22
CA LEU A 284 17.16 -9.52 36.53
C LEU A 284 18.02 -8.38 35.99
N ARG A 285 19.36 -8.48 36.07
CA ARG A 285 20.26 -7.45 35.53
C ARG A 285 20.17 -7.36 34.01
N GLN A 286 20.13 -8.50 33.33
CA GLN A 286 19.97 -8.56 31.88
C GLN A 286 18.63 -7.94 31.46
N TYR A 287 17.53 -8.31 32.12
CA TYR A 287 16.22 -7.71 31.87
C TYR A 287 16.23 -6.19 32.07
N VAL A 288 16.78 -5.68 33.19
CA VAL A 288 16.87 -4.23 33.43
C VAL A 288 17.76 -3.54 32.38
N GLU A 289 18.88 -4.15 31.97
CA GLU A 289 19.75 -3.61 30.92
C GLU A 289 19.03 -3.50 29.58
N VAL A 290 18.25 -4.52 29.22
CA VAL A 290 17.44 -4.52 28.00
C VAL A 290 16.35 -3.45 28.06
N MET A 291 15.62 -3.35 29.18
CA MET A 291 14.59 -2.30 29.35
C MET A 291 15.16 -0.88 29.35
N ALA A 292 16.43 -0.70 29.72
CA ALA A 292 17.09 0.60 29.73
C ALA A 292 17.63 1.05 28.35
N ARG A 293 17.68 0.15 27.35
CA ARG A 293 18.20 0.46 26.02
C ARG A 293 17.11 1.07 25.14
N ALA A 294 17.47 2.13 24.42
CA ALA A 294 16.59 2.76 23.44
C ALA A 294 16.41 1.95 22.15
N ASP A 295 17.37 1.07 21.84
CA ASP A 295 17.35 0.19 20.68
C ASP A 295 17.78 -1.21 21.12
N VAL A 296 16.81 -2.13 21.13
CA VAL A 296 16.98 -3.52 21.57
C VAL A 296 16.84 -4.39 20.34
N ASP A 297 17.81 -5.25 20.06
CA ASP A 297 17.69 -6.20 18.96
C ASP A 297 16.90 -7.46 19.37
N ALA A 298 16.29 -8.12 18.38
CA ALA A 298 15.56 -9.37 18.54
C ALA A 298 16.32 -10.46 19.34
N GLY A 299 17.63 -10.61 19.13
CA GLY A 299 18.45 -11.60 19.83
C GLY A 299 18.60 -11.28 21.31
N SER A 300 18.74 -9.99 21.66
CA SER A 300 18.73 -9.53 23.05
C SER A 300 17.40 -9.82 23.75
N VAL A 301 16.26 -9.65 23.08
CA VAL A 301 14.95 -10.01 23.64
C VAL A 301 14.85 -11.51 23.88
N LEU A 302 15.14 -12.34 22.88
CA LEU A 302 15.05 -13.81 22.99
C LEU A 302 15.98 -14.36 24.08
N SER A 303 17.22 -13.86 24.16
CA SER A 303 18.16 -14.27 25.21
C SER A 303 17.71 -13.83 26.61
N THR A 304 16.98 -12.71 26.72
CA THR A 304 16.44 -12.23 28.00
C THR A 304 15.24 -13.07 28.43
N ILE A 305 14.36 -13.45 27.49
CA ILE A 305 13.27 -14.40 27.75
C ILE A 305 13.83 -15.72 28.27
N ALA A 306 14.83 -16.28 27.59
CA ALA A 306 15.48 -17.52 28.01
C ALA A 306 16.20 -17.40 29.36
N GLY A 307 16.85 -16.25 29.63
CA GLY A 307 17.51 -16.01 30.91
C GLY A 307 16.55 -15.82 32.08
N ALA A 308 15.38 -15.21 31.83
CA ALA A 308 14.39 -14.92 32.86
C ALA A 308 13.68 -16.17 33.42
N GLU A 309 13.84 -17.34 32.79
CA GLU A 309 13.41 -18.63 33.36
C GLU A 309 14.08 -18.94 34.71
N ALA A 310 15.33 -18.48 34.90
CA ALA A 310 16.05 -18.67 36.15
C ALA A 310 15.38 -17.93 37.33
N LEU A 311 14.38 -17.07 37.08
CA LEU A 311 13.58 -16.43 38.13
C LEU A 311 12.51 -17.36 38.70
N ASP A 312 12.08 -18.37 37.94
CA ASP A 312 11.12 -19.33 38.44
C ASP A 312 11.79 -20.35 39.35
N GLY A 313 11.20 -20.57 40.53
CA GLY A 313 11.75 -21.48 41.52
C GLY A 313 13.00 -20.99 42.29
N ASP A 314 13.56 -19.81 42.00
CA ASP A 314 14.78 -19.35 42.67
C ASP A 314 14.57 -19.09 44.17
N ALA A 315 15.22 -19.93 44.99
CA ALA A 315 15.08 -19.89 46.44
C ALA A 315 15.68 -18.63 47.06
N ASP A 316 16.71 -18.06 46.44
CA ASP A 316 17.38 -16.85 46.91
C ASP A 316 16.52 -15.61 46.67
N LEU A 317 15.87 -15.50 45.51
CA LEU A 317 14.90 -14.47 45.18
C LEU A 317 13.73 -14.50 46.17
N ARG A 318 13.16 -15.68 46.44
CA ARG A 318 12.09 -15.84 47.46
C ARG A 318 12.58 -15.49 48.87
N HIS A 319 13.80 -15.87 49.23
CA HIS A 319 14.38 -15.52 50.51
C HIS A 319 14.54 -14.01 50.66
N ARG A 320 15.08 -13.34 49.64
CA ARG A 320 15.22 -11.87 49.59
C ARG A 320 13.87 -11.17 49.64
N ALA A 321 12.87 -11.65 48.91
CA ALA A 321 11.51 -11.12 48.97
C ALA A 321 10.93 -11.24 50.39
N ARG A 322 11.04 -12.39 51.05
CA ARG A 322 10.58 -12.60 52.44
C ARG A 322 11.32 -11.72 53.44
N ALA A 323 12.62 -11.52 53.27
CA ALA A 323 13.40 -10.62 54.11
C ALA A 323 12.92 -9.17 53.93
N ARG A 324 12.64 -8.75 52.70
CA ARG A 324 12.14 -7.41 52.40
C ARG A 324 10.71 -7.20 52.93
N SER A 325 9.82 -8.16 52.73
CA SER A 325 8.46 -8.15 53.26
C SER A 325 8.43 -8.02 54.78
N ARG A 326 9.29 -8.77 55.49
CA ARG A 326 9.47 -8.62 56.95
C ARG A 326 9.95 -7.23 57.34
N ALA A 327 10.94 -6.69 56.63
CA ALA A 327 11.43 -5.34 56.88
C ALA A 327 10.38 -4.24 56.63
N LEU A 328 9.40 -4.50 55.77
CA LEU A 328 8.27 -3.60 55.48
C LEU A 328 7.04 -3.85 56.38
N GLY A 329 7.07 -4.87 57.24
CA GLY A 329 5.94 -5.24 58.11
C GLY A 329 4.78 -5.95 57.41
N ILE A 330 5.04 -6.61 56.28
CA ILE A 330 4.03 -7.25 55.42
C ILE A 330 4.40 -8.72 55.15
N GLU A 331 4.47 -9.54 56.20
CA GLU A 331 5.09 -10.87 56.15
C GLU A 331 4.39 -11.85 55.19
N ASP A 332 3.07 -11.75 55.02
CA ASP A 332 2.25 -12.69 54.23
C ASP A 332 2.24 -12.41 52.72
N GLN A 333 2.90 -11.35 52.24
CA GLN A 333 2.82 -10.93 50.82
C GLN A 333 4.07 -11.24 49.99
N ALA A 334 5.09 -11.88 50.54
CA ALA A 334 6.35 -12.11 49.83
C ALA A 334 6.18 -12.97 48.57
N ASP A 335 5.42 -14.06 48.66
CA ASP A 335 5.21 -14.96 47.53
C ASP A 335 4.29 -14.31 46.47
N GLU A 336 3.32 -13.47 46.88
CA GLU A 336 2.53 -12.67 45.93
C GLU A 336 3.37 -11.63 45.21
N ALA A 337 4.26 -10.92 45.92
CA ALA A 337 5.15 -9.93 45.32
C ALA A 337 6.09 -10.55 44.27
N VAL A 338 6.58 -11.78 44.50
CA VAL A 338 7.37 -12.52 43.49
C VAL A 338 6.50 -12.86 42.27
N ARG A 339 5.26 -13.31 42.48
CA ARG A 339 4.32 -13.59 41.38
C ARG A 339 3.99 -12.33 40.57
N GLU A 340 3.73 -11.21 41.23
CA GLU A 340 3.48 -9.93 40.55
C GLU A 340 4.70 -9.46 39.76
N LEU A 341 5.92 -9.59 40.32
CA LEU A 341 7.14 -9.28 39.59
C LEU A 341 7.30 -10.15 38.34
N GLN A 342 7.05 -11.45 38.45
CA GLN A 342 7.11 -12.37 37.31
C GLN A 342 6.04 -12.02 36.24
N ARG A 343 4.82 -11.67 36.66
CA ARG A 343 3.77 -11.20 35.73
C ARG A 343 4.19 -9.92 35.02
N ALA A 344 4.76 -8.96 35.73
CA ALA A 344 5.24 -7.70 35.16
C ALA A 344 6.37 -7.95 34.14
N ILE A 345 7.37 -8.77 34.50
CA ILE A 345 8.45 -9.14 33.58
C ILE A 345 7.90 -9.83 32.33
N ARG A 346 6.92 -10.74 32.48
CA ARG A 346 6.29 -11.42 31.35
C ARG A 346 5.58 -10.43 30.42
N ALA A 347 4.81 -9.49 30.97
CA ALA A 347 4.11 -8.46 30.21
C ALA A 347 5.10 -7.57 29.45
N ASP A 348 6.14 -7.07 30.12
CA ASP A 348 7.17 -6.24 29.49
C ASP A 348 7.92 -6.99 28.39
N LEU A 349 8.23 -8.28 28.60
CA LEU A 349 8.87 -9.10 27.57
C LEU A 349 7.94 -9.39 26.38
N ALA A 350 6.63 -9.51 26.61
CA ALA A 350 5.65 -9.63 25.53
C ALA A 350 5.57 -8.34 24.71
N GLU A 351 5.56 -7.17 25.37
CA GLU A 351 5.62 -5.86 24.72
C GLU A 351 6.92 -5.68 23.91
N LEU A 352 8.08 -6.03 24.48
CA LEU A 352 9.36 -6.00 23.75
C LEU A 352 9.36 -6.96 22.56
N ALA A 353 8.82 -8.17 22.71
CA ALA A 353 8.71 -9.14 21.62
C ALA A 353 7.79 -8.62 20.49
N ARG A 354 6.72 -7.92 20.86
CA ARG A 354 5.80 -7.26 19.95
C ARG A 354 6.47 -6.16 19.15
N ASP A 355 7.19 -5.27 19.83
CA ASP A 355 7.92 -4.14 19.22
C ASP A 355 9.01 -4.64 18.27
N GLN A 356 9.73 -5.69 18.67
CA GLN A 356 10.72 -6.37 17.84
C GLN A 356 10.13 -7.30 16.78
N GLN A 357 8.81 -7.35 16.69
CA GLN A 357 8.12 -8.08 15.64
C GLN A 357 8.45 -9.59 15.61
N LEU A 358 8.71 -10.20 16.77
CA LEU A 358 9.19 -11.57 16.87
C LEU A 358 8.13 -12.60 16.45
N PRO A 359 8.49 -13.64 15.66
CA PRO A 359 7.61 -14.77 15.41
C PRO A 359 7.29 -15.52 16.71
N LEU A 360 6.03 -15.93 16.90
CA LEU A 360 5.56 -16.64 18.10
C LEU A 360 6.35 -17.92 18.34
N ASP A 361 6.70 -18.67 17.29
CA ASP A 361 7.47 -19.91 17.43
C ASP A 361 8.87 -19.66 17.98
N GLN A 362 9.55 -18.57 17.56
CA GLN A 362 10.87 -18.21 18.11
C GLN A 362 10.79 -17.80 19.58
N VAL A 363 9.71 -17.12 19.97
CA VAL A 363 9.46 -16.74 21.36
C VAL A 363 9.17 -17.99 22.21
N ARG A 364 8.38 -18.95 21.69
CA ARG A 364 8.10 -20.24 22.37
C ARG A 364 9.36 -21.09 22.53
N ASP A 365 10.23 -21.10 21.52
CA ASP A 365 11.48 -21.86 21.54
C ASP A 365 12.51 -21.28 22.55
N ALA A 366 12.27 -20.08 23.07
CA ALA A 366 13.11 -19.48 24.12
C ALA A 366 12.85 -20.06 25.53
N GLY A 367 11.96 -21.04 25.68
CA GLY A 367 11.76 -21.80 26.92
C GLY A 367 10.31 -21.81 27.45
N ALA A 368 10.08 -22.39 28.62
CA ALA A 368 8.83 -22.34 29.38
C ALA A 368 8.30 -20.92 29.60
N LEU A 369 9.15 -19.95 30.00
CA LEU A 369 8.70 -18.55 30.09
C LEU A 369 8.35 -18.01 28.70
N GLY A 370 9.11 -18.41 27.68
CA GLY A 370 8.84 -18.10 26.29
C GLY A 370 7.46 -18.57 25.80
N ILE A 371 7.01 -19.76 26.24
CA ILE A 371 5.64 -20.25 25.96
C ILE A 371 4.60 -19.30 26.54
N GLU A 372 4.78 -18.83 27.77
CA GLU A 372 3.84 -17.92 28.42
C GLU A 372 3.85 -16.52 27.79
N VAL A 373 5.04 -15.98 27.47
CA VAL A 373 5.20 -14.70 26.75
C VAL A 373 4.54 -14.79 25.38
N ALA A 374 4.76 -15.88 24.64
CA ALA A 374 4.12 -16.10 23.35
C ALA A 374 2.60 -16.23 23.45
N ALA A 375 2.08 -16.87 24.50
CA ALA A 375 0.64 -16.94 24.75
C ALA A 375 0.05 -15.55 25.01
N THR A 376 0.68 -14.75 25.88
CA THR A 376 0.28 -13.36 26.13
C THR A 376 0.30 -12.53 24.85
N LEU A 377 1.39 -12.58 24.09
CA LEU A 377 1.53 -11.86 22.82
C LEU A 377 0.46 -12.30 21.80
N ARG A 378 0.19 -13.60 21.71
CA ARG A 378 -0.86 -14.15 20.84
C ARG A 378 -2.23 -13.60 21.21
N ASP A 379 -2.59 -13.64 22.49
CA ASP A 379 -3.89 -13.20 22.99
C ASP A 379 -4.09 -11.68 22.77
N GLU A 380 -3.04 -10.87 22.96
CA GLU A 380 -3.07 -9.43 22.65
C GLU A 380 -3.26 -9.14 21.16
N LEU A 381 -2.50 -9.81 20.29
CA LEU A 381 -2.61 -9.65 18.84
C LEU A 381 -4.00 -10.06 18.34
N MET A 382 -4.54 -11.16 18.87
CA MET A 382 -5.89 -11.60 18.55
C MET A 382 -6.94 -10.59 19.03
N GLY A 383 -6.85 -10.16 20.30
CA GLY A 383 -7.79 -9.21 20.89
C GLY A 383 -7.85 -7.88 20.12
N GLU A 384 -6.73 -7.39 19.61
CA GLU A 384 -6.72 -6.17 18.77
C GLU A 384 -7.44 -6.35 17.44
N VAL A 385 -7.24 -7.50 16.78
CA VAL A 385 -7.94 -7.81 15.53
C VAL A 385 -9.43 -7.97 15.82
N GLU A 386 -9.80 -8.72 16.86
CA GLU A 386 -11.20 -8.94 17.25
C GLU A 386 -11.92 -7.62 17.54
N VAL A 387 -11.33 -6.73 18.35
CA VAL A 387 -11.88 -5.40 18.66
C VAL A 387 -12.04 -4.56 17.38
N ALA A 388 -11.09 -4.62 16.46
CA ALA A 388 -11.17 -3.86 15.21
C ALA A 388 -12.29 -4.38 14.28
N PHE A 389 -12.49 -5.70 14.23
CA PHE A 389 -13.59 -6.32 13.48
C PHE A 389 -14.95 -6.12 14.16
N ASP A 390 -15.03 -6.11 15.49
CA ASP A 390 -16.26 -5.79 16.23
C ASP A 390 -16.70 -4.35 15.97
N ALA A 391 -15.76 -3.41 15.94
CA ALA A 391 -16.05 -2.02 15.57
C ALA A 391 -16.61 -1.90 14.14
N LEU A 392 -16.13 -2.74 13.21
CA LEU A 392 -16.69 -2.84 11.86
C LEU A 392 -18.12 -3.43 11.89
N ALA A 393 -18.34 -4.52 12.64
CA ALA A 393 -19.65 -5.15 12.79
C ALA A 393 -20.69 -4.15 13.35
N ASP A 394 -20.34 -3.41 14.40
CA ASP A 394 -21.15 -2.35 14.98
C ASP A 394 -21.49 -1.25 13.96
N ARG A 395 -20.53 -0.86 13.12
CA ARG A 395 -20.73 0.14 12.06
C ARG A 395 -21.69 -0.35 10.99
N VAL A 396 -21.58 -1.62 10.59
CA VAL A 396 -22.47 -2.28 9.63
C VAL A 396 -23.88 -2.39 10.20
N ALA A 397 -24.02 -2.82 11.46
CA ALA A 397 -25.30 -2.87 12.15
C ALA A 397 -25.97 -1.48 12.26
N ALA A 398 -25.18 -0.42 12.42
CA ALA A 398 -25.64 0.96 12.43
C ALA A 398 -25.88 1.57 11.02
N ASP A 399 -25.73 0.79 9.94
CA ASP A 399 -25.83 1.21 8.52
C ASP A 399 -25.02 2.48 8.17
N ARG A 400 -23.83 2.64 8.80
CA ARG A 400 -22.99 3.83 8.60
C ARG A 400 -21.99 3.64 7.47
N LYS A 401 -22.39 3.96 6.24
CA LYS A 401 -21.54 3.95 5.04
C LYS A 401 -20.58 5.14 4.96
N LEU A 402 -19.31 4.86 4.71
CA LEU A 402 -18.28 5.82 4.34
C LEU A 402 -18.26 6.04 2.82
N PRO A 403 -17.57 7.08 2.32
CA PRO A 403 -17.27 7.19 0.90
C PRO A 403 -16.47 5.97 0.38
N PRO A 404 -16.59 5.57 -0.90
CA PRO A 404 -16.07 4.27 -1.36
C PRO A 404 -14.56 4.06 -1.22
N VAL A 405 -13.77 5.13 -1.39
CA VAL A 405 -12.32 5.06 -1.17
C VAL A 405 -12.00 4.93 0.31
N ASP A 406 -12.79 5.57 1.18
CA ASP A 406 -12.61 5.51 2.63
C ASP A 406 -13.03 4.14 3.17
N GLU A 407 -14.10 3.52 2.62
CA GLU A 407 -14.48 2.12 2.93
C GLU A 407 -13.32 1.15 2.63
N LEU A 408 -12.69 1.27 1.46
CA LEU A 408 -11.56 0.41 1.13
C LEU A 408 -10.31 0.71 1.95
N ALA A 409 -10.08 1.97 2.32
CA ALA A 409 -8.98 2.32 3.21
C ALA A 409 -9.15 1.69 4.60
N GLU A 410 -10.35 1.76 5.17
CA GLU A 410 -10.68 1.12 6.45
C GLU A 410 -10.52 -0.40 6.35
N TRP A 411 -11.09 -1.02 5.31
CA TRP A 411 -10.92 -2.44 5.04
C TRP A 411 -9.45 -2.85 4.91
N ALA A 412 -8.66 -2.09 4.15
CA ALA A 412 -7.25 -2.37 3.93
C ALA A 412 -6.45 -2.32 5.24
N ALA A 413 -6.78 -1.41 6.16
CA ALA A 413 -6.17 -1.31 7.48
C ALA A 413 -6.55 -2.49 8.39
N LEU A 414 -7.80 -2.96 8.34
CA LEU A 414 -8.23 -4.18 9.06
C LEU A 414 -7.48 -5.42 8.55
N VAL A 415 -7.37 -5.56 7.23
CA VAL A 415 -6.61 -6.64 6.60
C VAL A 415 -5.13 -6.57 6.97
N ASP A 416 -4.54 -5.38 7.09
CA ASP A 416 -3.15 -5.22 7.52
C ASP A 416 -2.96 -5.65 8.98
N SER A 417 -3.88 -5.25 9.88
CA SER A 417 -3.86 -5.68 11.28
C SER A 417 -3.94 -7.21 11.38
N TYR A 418 -4.90 -7.82 10.66
CA TYR A 418 -5.04 -9.27 10.59
C TYR A 418 -3.78 -9.95 10.03
N ARG A 419 -3.24 -9.48 8.90
CA ARG A 419 -2.04 -10.05 8.28
C ARG A 419 -0.79 -9.86 9.16
N ALA A 420 -0.70 -8.76 9.90
CA ALA A 420 0.38 -8.53 10.85
C ALA A 420 0.32 -9.53 12.01
N ALA A 421 -0.87 -9.78 12.57
CA ALA A 421 -1.08 -10.80 13.61
C ALA A 421 -0.76 -12.22 13.08
N VAL A 422 -1.33 -12.60 11.95
CA VAL A 422 -1.11 -13.91 11.31
C VAL A 422 0.35 -14.11 10.91
N GLY A 423 1.03 -13.05 10.46
CA GLY A 423 2.45 -13.06 10.09
C GLY A 423 3.39 -13.40 11.25
N ARG A 424 2.91 -13.35 12.51
CA ARG A 424 3.66 -13.82 13.68
C ARG A 424 3.71 -15.35 13.79
N GLY A 425 2.89 -16.07 13.04
CA GLY A 425 2.87 -17.54 13.01
C GLY A 425 1.98 -18.17 14.07
N GLY A 426 2.28 -19.43 14.44
CA GLY A 426 1.47 -20.21 15.37
C GLY A 426 0.08 -20.58 14.81
N ASP A 427 -0.89 -20.66 15.72
CA ASP A 427 -2.30 -20.99 15.45
C ASP A 427 -3.21 -19.75 15.28
N VAL A 428 -2.63 -18.54 15.22
CA VAL A 428 -3.36 -17.26 15.17
C VAL A 428 -4.37 -17.22 14.02
N ARG A 429 -3.99 -17.70 12.83
CA ARG A 429 -4.87 -17.71 11.66
C ARG A 429 -6.11 -18.58 11.89
N GLN A 430 -5.92 -19.80 12.39
CA GLN A 430 -7.02 -20.73 12.66
C GLN A 430 -7.94 -20.22 13.77
N LEU A 431 -7.37 -19.55 14.78
CA LEU A 431 -8.14 -19.02 15.91
C LEU A 431 -8.94 -17.76 15.54
N LEU A 432 -8.40 -16.86 14.72
CA LEU A 432 -9.10 -15.64 14.29
C LEU A 432 -10.17 -15.89 13.22
N TRP A 433 -10.01 -16.92 12.38
CA TRP A 433 -10.89 -17.17 11.24
C TRP A 433 -12.39 -17.25 11.59
N PRO A 434 -12.82 -18.00 12.64
CA PRO A 434 -14.22 -18.08 13.03
C PRO A 434 -14.85 -16.73 13.42
N HIS A 435 -14.04 -15.76 13.88
CA HIS A 435 -14.49 -14.41 14.20
C HIS A 435 -14.50 -13.50 12.97
N VAL A 436 -13.39 -13.49 12.22
CA VAL A 436 -13.17 -12.60 11.07
C VAL A 436 -14.08 -12.93 9.90
N HIS A 437 -14.22 -14.20 9.54
CA HIS A 437 -14.98 -14.63 8.36
C HIS A 437 -16.44 -14.16 8.35
N PRO A 438 -17.28 -14.44 9.39
CA PRO A 438 -18.68 -14.00 9.36
C PRO A 438 -18.82 -12.48 9.30
N ILE A 439 -18.04 -11.73 10.09
CA ILE A 439 -18.10 -10.25 10.11
C ILE A 439 -17.73 -9.67 8.75
N ALA A 440 -16.62 -10.14 8.16
CA ALA A 440 -16.17 -9.68 6.86
C ALA A 440 -17.15 -10.08 5.75
N CYS A 441 -17.73 -11.28 5.81
CA CYS A 441 -18.72 -11.74 4.84
C CYS A 441 -19.97 -10.86 4.87
N ASP A 442 -20.50 -10.57 6.06
CA ASP A 442 -21.64 -9.66 6.25
C ASP A 442 -21.33 -8.25 5.78
N TYR A 443 -20.14 -7.73 6.06
CA TYR A 443 -19.65 -6.45 5.55
C TYR A 443 -19.59 -6.43 4.02
N GLY A 444 -19.03 -7.48 3.40
CA GLY A 444 -18.97 -7.64 1.94
C GLY A 444 -20.37 -7.62 1.30
N VAL A 445 -21.32 -8.37 1.86
CA VAL A 445 -22.72 -8.39 1.42
C VAL A 445 -23.38 -7.02 1.58
N TRP A 446 -23.15 -6.36 2.71
CA TRP A 446 -23.70 -5.03 2.99
C TRP A 446 -23.20 -3.97 2.00
N LEU A 447 -21.91 -4.00 1.65
CA LEU A 447 -21.34 -3.16 0.58
C LEU A 447 -21.94 -3.51 -0.78
N HIS A 448 -22.08 -4.79 -1.10
CA HIS A 448 -22.55 -5.25 -2.41
C HIS A 448 -24.01 -4.84 -2.73
N ARG A 449 -24.84 -4.62 -1.70
CA ARG A 449 -26.21 -4.08 -1.85
C ARG A 449 -26.23 -2.67 -2.47
N SER A 450 -25.15 -1.91 -2.38
CA SER A 450 -25.03 -0.61 -3.04
C SER A 450 -24.20 -0.72 -4.32
N SER A 451 -24.76 -0.32 -5.45
CA SER A 451 -24.04 -0.29 -6.74
C SER A 451 -22.72 0.49 -6.66
N ARG A 452 -22.66 1.50 -5.79
CA ARG A 452 -21.49 2.33 -5.56
C ARG A 452 -20.31 1.61 -4.89
N HIS A 453 -20.60 0.56 -4.11
CA HIS A 453 -19.65 -0.15 -3.26
C HIS A 453 -19.42 -1.61 -3.67
N ARG A 454 -19.98 -2.06 -4.81
CA ARG A 454 -19.81 -3.44 -5.30
C ARG A 454 -18.34 -3.85 -5.43
N VAL A 455 -17.51 -2.96 -5.98
CA VAL A 455 -16.06 -3.20 -6.12
C VAL A 455 -15.39 -3.37 -4.76
N SER A 456 -15.81 -2.61 -3.75
CA SER A 456 -15.33 -2.76 -2.37
C SER A 456 -15.76 -4.10 -1.78
N GLY A 457 -17.03 -4.49 -1.93
CA GLY A 457 -17.54 -5.79 -1.47
C GLY A 457 -16.84 -6.96 -2.15
N ASN A 458 -16.57 -6.88 -3.46
CA ASN A 458 -15.81 -7.91 -4.17
C ASN A 458 -14.38 -8.03 -3.65
N ALA A 459 -13.70 -6.93 -3.32
CA ALA A 459 -12.37 -6.99 -2.72
C ALA A 459 -12.37 -7.74 -1.36
N VAL A 460 -13.43 -7.56 -0.55
CA VAL A 460 -13.64 -8.33 0.69
C VAL A 460 -13.81 -9.81 0.39
N PHE A 461 -14.67 -10.19 -0.56
CA PHE A 461 -14.88 -11.59 -0.92
C PHE A 461 -13.64 -12.27 -1.48
N ARG A 462 -12.81 -11.56 -2.25
CA ARG A 462 -11.53 -12.08 -2.74
C ARG A 462 -10.55 -12.37 -1.60
N PHE A 463 -10.45 -11.46 -0.63
CA PHE A 463 -9.66 -11.70 0.58
C PHE A 463 -10.15 -12.94 1.33
N LEU A 464 -11.48 -13.07 1.53
CA LEU A 464 -12.05 -14.23 2.22
C LEU A 464 -11.82 -15.53 1.45
N LEU A 465 -11.88 -15.49 0.13
CA LEU A 465 -11.56 -16.64 -0.70
C LEU A 465 -10.09 -17.06 -0.56
N ASP A 466 -9.17 -16.10 -0.60
CA ASP A 466 -7.73 -16.37 -0.45
C ASP A 466 -7.44 -16.97 0.95
N GLU A 467 -8.02 -16.42 2.02
CA GLU A 467 -7.84 -16.97 3.37
C GLU A 467 -8.51 -18.34 3.57
N ALA A 468 -9.70 -18.55 3.02
CA ALA A 468 -10.38 -19.86 3.05
C ALA A 468 -9.56 -20.93 2.32
N GLN A 469 -8.89 -20.58 1.21
CA GLN A 469 -7.97 -21.49 0.51
C GLN A 469 -6.73 -21.82 1.35
N LEU A 470 -6.17 -20.85 2.06
CA LEU A 470 -5.02 -21.07 2.95
C LEU A 470 -5.37 -21.93 4.17
N LEU A 471 -6.64 -21.93 4.59
CA LEU A 471 -7.16 -22.74 5.71
C LEU A 471 -7.82 -24.05 5.26
N GLU A 472 -7.92 -24.27 3.95
CA GLU A 472 -8.62 -25.42 3.36
C GLU A 472 -10.09 -25.56 3.81
N ASP A 473 -10.76 -24.44 4.12
CA ASP A 473 -12.19 -24.40 4.50
C ASP A 473 -13.07 -24.53 3.26
N VAL A 474 -13.41 -25.76 2.90
CA VAL A 474 -14.19 -26.10 1.69
C VAL A 474 -15.51 -25.32 1.62
N SER A 475 -16.20 -25.16 2.75
CA SER A 475 -17.49 -24.50 2.80
C SER A 475 -17.38 -22.99 2.49
N ALA A 476 -16.37 -22.33 3.07
CA ALA A 476 -16.10 -20.93 2.79
C ALA A 476 -15.56 -20.74 1.36
N ILE A 477 -14.73 -21.67 0.84
CA ILE A 477 -14.24 -21.62 -0.54
C ILE A 477 -15.42 -21.59 -1.52
N GLU A 478 -16.37 -22.52 -1.42
CA GLU A 478 -17.54 -22.60 -2.31
C GLU A 478 -18.40 -21.32 -2.24
N LEU A 479 -18.68 -20.85 -1.03
CA LEU A 479 -19.47 -19.62 -0.81
C LEU A 479 -18.77 -18.41 -1.42
N GLN A 480 -17.48 -18.22 -1.15
CA GLN A 480 -16.76 -17.03 -1.59
C GLN A 480 -16.44 -17.06 -3.09
N GLN A 481 -16.25 -18.24 -3.70
CA GLN A 481 -16.19 -18.36 -5.16
C GLN A 481 -17.46 -17.81 -5.82
N SER A 482 -18.63 -18.22 -5.32
CA SER A 482 -19.92 -17.71 -5.82
C SER A 482 -20.04 -16.19 -5.65
N ASN A 483 -19.65 -15.66 -4.48
CA ASN A 483 -19.69 -14.21 -4.21
C ASN A 483 -18.72 -13.42 -5.11
N VAL A 484 -17.52 -13.95 -5.37
CA VAL A 484 -16.54 -13.32 -6.28
C VAL A 484 -17.06 -13.29 -7.71
N ASP A 485 -17.68 -14.37 -8.18
CA ASP A 485 -18.19 -14.48 -9.56
C ASP A 485 -19.36 -13.53 -9.85
N VAL A 486 -20.19 -13.24 -8.84
CA VAL A 486 -21.30 -12.28 -8.94
C VAL A 486 -20.79 -10.81 -8.92
N GLY A 487 -19.59 -10.57 -8.40
CA GLY A 487 -19.14 -9.28 -7.88
C GLY A 487 -18.73 -8.17 -8.85
N TRP A 488 -19.26 -8.13 -10.08
CA TRP A 488 -19.00 -7.03 -11.04
C TRP A 488 -20.26 -6.39 -11.62
#